data_AF-A0A377TNS7-F1
#
_entry.id   AF-A0A377TNS7-F1
#
_cell.length_a   1.000
_cell.length_b   1.000
_cell.length_c   1.000
_cell.angle_alpha   90.00
_cell.angle_beta   90.00
_cell.angle_gamma   90.00
#
_symmetry.space_group_name_H-M   'P 1'
#
loop_
_entity.id
_entity.type
_entity.pdbx_description
1 polymer ?
#
loop_
_entity_poly.entity_id
_entity_poly.type
_entity_poly.pdbx_seq_one_letter_code
_entity_poly.pdbx_strand_id
1 'polypeptide(L)'
;MSKSFVLHSAFRPSGDQPEAIRRLEEGLEDGLAHQTLLGVTGSGKTFTIANVIADLQRPTMVLAPNKTLAAQLYGEMKEFFPENAVEYFVSYYDYYQPEAYVPSSDTFIEKDASVNEHIEADASVGHQSAARAARRSGGGVSLGDLRPRRPGPVSENDVASDGRYAD
;
A
#
# COMPACT_ATOMS: atom_id res chain seq x y z
N MET A 1 2.40 25.29 -2.42
CA MET A 1 1.87 24.49 -3.52
C MET A 1 2.47 23.09 -3.44
N SER A 2 1.67 22.04 -3.57
CA SER A 2 2.17 20.68 -3.77
C SER A 2 2.98 20.63 -5.06
N LYS A 3 4.08 19.89 -5.07
CA LYS A 3 4.88 19.68 -6.28
C LYS A 3 4.06 18.81 -7.23
N SER A 4 3.93 19.21 -8.50
CA SER A 4 3.18 18.43 -9.48
C SER A 4 3.92 17.12 -9.80
N PHE A 5 3.18 16.03 -10.03
CA PHE A 5 3.71 14.79 -10.56
C PHE A 5 4.11 14.99 -12.03
N VAL A 6 5.37 14.73 -12.36
CA VAL A 6 5.93 14.89 -13.70
C VAL A 6 6.34 13.51 -14.20
N LEU A 7 5.57 12.97 -15.14
CA LEU A 7 5.84 11.67 -15.75
C LEU A 7 6.95 11.79 -16.80
N HIS A 8 8.05 11.07 -16.58
CA HIS A 8 9.14 10.89 -17.52
C HIS A 8 9.01 9.54 -18.20
N SER A 9 8.93 9.53 -19.53
CA SER A 9 8.92 8.30 -20.33
C SER A 9 9.30 8.60 -21.77
N ALA A 10 10.04 7.68 -22.41
CA ALA A 10 10.26 7.71 -23.86
C ALA A 10 9.04 7.17 -24.64
N PHE A 11 8.10 6.53 -23.95
CA PHE A 11 6.93 5.89 -24.53
C PHE A 11 5.70 6.78 -24.39
N ARG A 12 4.78 6.68 -25.35
CA ARG A 12 3.43 7.23 -25.24
C ARG A 12 2.43 6.10 -25.01
N PRO A 13 1.32 6.33 -24.30
CA PRO A 13 0.26 5.35 -24.16
C PRO A 13 -0.16 4.82 -25.54
N SER A 14 -0.27 3.50 -25.67
CA SER A 14 -0.57 2.83 -26.93
C SER A 14 -1.42 1.58 -26.73
N GLY A 15 -1.99 1.05 -27.82
CA GLY A 15 -2.96 -0.05 -27.75
C GLY A 15 -4.19 0.36 -26.93
N ASP A 16 -4.57 -0.47 -25.95
CA ASP A 16 -5.74 -0.22 -25.09
C ASP A 16 -5.45 0.75 -23.92
N GLN A 17 -4.19 1.16 -23.73
CA GLN A 17 -3.80 2.02 -22.60
C GLN A 17 -4.52 3.38 -22.58
N PRO A 18 -4.64 4.14 -23.70
CA PRO A 18 -5.30 5.45 -23.68
C PRO A 18 -6.74 5.38 -23.18
N GLU A 19 -7.50 4.37 -23.63
CA GLU A 19 -8.89 4.18 -23.21
C GLU A 19 -8.97 3.70 -21.75
N ALA A 20 -8.04 2.85 -21.31
CA ALA A 20 -7.98 2.42 -19.92
C ALA A 20 -7.68 3.59 -18.97
N ILE A 21 -6.76 4.49 -19.33
CA ILE A 21 -6.42 5.71 -18.58
C ILE A 21 -7.66 6.58 -18.45
N ARG A 22 -8.30 6.93 -19.58
CA ARG A 22 -9.51 7.78 -19.62
C ARG A 22 -10.62 7.24 -18.72
N ARG A 23 -10.90 5.93 -18.78
CA ARG A 23 -11.96 5.33 -17.94
C ARG A 23 -11.65 5.38 -16.45
N LEU A 24 -10.39 5.16 -16.08
CA LEU A 24 -9.97 5.22 -14.68
C LEU A 24 -10.08 6.65 -14.13
N GLU A 25 -9.70 7.65 -14.93
CA GLU A 25 -9.83 9.06 -14.61
C GLU A 25 -11.28 9.46 -14.41
N GLU A 26 -12.14 9.18 -15.40
CA GLU A 26 -13.58 9.47 -15.32
C GLU A 26 -14.20 8.85 -14.07
N GLY A 27 -13.92 7.57 -13.81
CA GLY A 27 -14.43 6.91 -12.61
C GLY A 27 -13.93 7.55 -11.30
N LEU A 28 -12.71 8.09 -11.28
CA LEU A 28 -12.18 8.78 -10.09
C LEU A 28 -12.79 10.17 -9.91
N GLU A 29 -13.08 10.87 -11.00
CA GLU A 29 -13.76 12.17 -11.00
C GLU A 29 -15.25 12.04 -10.64
N ASP A 30 -15.90 10.97 -11.10
CA ASP A 30 -17.28 10.59 -10.74
C ASP A 30 -17.42 10.14 -9.27
N GLY A 31 -16.31 10.01 -8.55
CA GLY A 31 -16.29 9.64 -7.13
C GLY A 31 -16.47 8.14 -6.88
N LEU A 32 -16.20 7.28 -7.87
CA LEU A 32 -16.22 5.83 -7.66
C LEU A 32 -15.15 5.44 -6.64
N ALA A 33 -15.58 4.79 -5.55
CA ALA A 33 -14.68 4.32 -4.50
C ALA A 33 -13.81 3.14 -4.96
N HIS A 34 -14.30 2.33 -5.91
CA HIS A 34 -13.65 1.11 -6.36
C HIS A 34 -13.69 1.00 -7.88
N GLN A 35 -12.54 0.69 -8.47
CA GLN A 35 -12.38 0.43 -9.90
C GLN A 35 -11.40 -0.72 -10.10
N THR A 36 -11.49 -1.41 -11.24
CA THR A 36 -10.61 -2.53 -11.56
C THR A 36 -10.03 -2.36 -12.96
N LEU A 37 -8.70 -2.27 -13.04
CA LEU A 37 -7.97 -2.32 -14.31
C LEU A 37 -7.71 -3.77 -14.69
N LEU A 38 -8.53 -4.32 -15.60
CA LEU A 38 -8.30 -5.64 -16.18
C LEU A 38 -7.27 -5.53 -17.30
N GLY A 39 -6.07 -6.09 -17.08
CA GLY A 39 -5.01 -6.08 -18.08
C GLY A 39 -4.18 -7.35 -18.04
N VAL A 40 -3.83 -7.87 -19.22
CA VAL A 40 -2.96 -9.05 -19.36
C VAL A 40 -1.52 -8.77 -18.90
N THR A 41 -0.74 -9.81 -18.63
CA THR A 41 0.69 -9.65 -18.30
C THR A 41 1.43 -9.01 -19.49
N GLY A 42 2.32 -8.06 -19.20
CA GLY A 42 3.08 -7.35 -20.24
C GLY A 42 2.35 -6.17 -20.90
N SER A 43 1.09 -5.90 -20.56
CA SER A 43 0.31 -4.79 -21.16
C SER A 43 0.72 -3.38 -20.68
N GLY A 44 1.73 -3.26 -19.83
CA GLY A 44 2.17 -1.97 -19.27
C GLY A 44 1.22 -1.39 -18.21
N LYS A 45 0.69 -2.22 -17.30
CA LYS A 45 -0.21 -1.77 -16.23
C LYS A 45 0.41 -0.69 -15.34
N THR A 46 1.70 -0.82 -14.98
CA THR A 46 2.39 0.20 -14.19
C THR A 46 2.41 1.55 -14.90
N PHE A 47 2.73 1.55 -16.20
CA PHE A 47 2.74 2.77 -17.01
C PHE A 47 1.34 3.38 -17.16
N THR A 48 0.31 2.55 -17.29
CA THR A 48 -1.09 3.00 -17.30
C THR A 48 -1.43 3.75 -16.01
N ILE A 49 -1.10 3.17 -14.84
CA ILE A 49 -1.33 3.80 -13.54
C ILE A 49 -0.46 5.05 -13.35
N ALA A 50 0.77 5.07 -13.87
CA ALA A 50 1.64 6.25 -13.82
C ALA A 50 1.03 7.45 -14.58
N ASN A 51 0.42 7.22 -15.76
CA ASN A 51 -0.30 8.29 -16.46
C ASN A 51 -1.47 8.82 -15.60
N VAL A 52 -2.31 7.93 -15.07
CA VAL A 52 -3.43 8.34 -14.19
C VAL A 52 -2.95 9.18 -12.98
N ILE A 53 -1.82 8.81 -12.35
CA ILE A 53 -1.24 9.58 -11.24
C ILE A 53 -0.78 10.97 -11.71
N ALA A 54 -0.14 11.03 -12.88
CA ALA A 54 0.34 12.27 -13.48
C ALA A 54 -0.79 13.18 -13.94
N ASP A 55 -1.91 12.65 -14.41
CA ASP A 55 -3.03 13.44 -14.89
C ASP A 55 -3.88 13.98 -13.72
N LEU A 56 -4.17 13.14 -12.73
CA LEU A 56 -5.02 13.52 -11.58
C LEU A 56 -4.29 14.28 -10.48
N GLN A 57 -2.96 14.24 -10.44
CA GLN A 57 -2.14 15.00 -9.48
C GLN A 57 -2.45 14.68 -8.00
N ARG A 58 -2.79 13.42 -7.70
CA ARG A 58 -3.18 12.96 -6.35
C ARG A 58 -2.08 12.11 -5.70
N PRO A 59 -1.73 12.37 -4.42
CA PRO A 59 -0.89 11.46 -3.66
C PRO A 59 -1.48 10.05 -3.66
N THR A 60 -0.66 9.07 -4.01
CA THR A 60 -1.11 7.70 -4.28
C THR A 60 -0.29 6.69 -3.48
N MET A 61 -0.96 5.67 -2.93
CA MET A 61 -0.32 4.54 -2.25
C MET A 61 -0.51 3.28 -3.10
N VAL A 62 0.60 2.66 -3.49
CA VAL A 62 0.59 1.39 -4.24
C VAL A 62 0.89 0.25 -3.27
N LEU A 63 -0.03 -0.70 -3.16
CA LEU A 63 0.11 -1.88 -2.30
C LEU A 63 0.51 -3.08 -3.15
N ALA A 64 1.53 -3.81 -2.69
CA ALA A 64 2.00 -5.03 -3.32
C ALA A 64 1.96 -6.20 -2.31
N PRO A 65 1.67 -7.44 -2.75
CA PRO A 65 1.50 -8.59 -1.87
C PRO A 65 2.83 -9.13 -1.31
N ASN A 66 3.98 -8.73 -1.85
CA ASN A 66 5.29 -9.19 -1.39
C ASN A 66 6.39 -8.14 -1.64
N LYS A 67 7.53 -8.29 -0.94
CA LYS A 67 8.66 -7.36 -1.00
C LYS A 67 9.30 -7.28 -2.39
N THR A 68 9.35 -8.39 -3.13
CA THR A 68 9.96 -8.44 -4.47
C THR A 68 9.19 -7.57 -5.48
N LEU A 69 7.87 -7.74 -5.55
CA LEU A 69 7.03 -6.93 -6.43
C LEU A 69 6.98 -5.46 -5.96
N ALA A 70 6.99 -5.23 -4.65
CA ALA A 70 7.06 -3.88 -4.10
C ALA A 70 8.34 -3.16 -4.57
N ALA A 71 9.49 -3.83 -4.49
CA ALA A 71 10.77 -3.29 -4.96
C ALA A 71 10.77 -3.02 -6.47
N GLN A 72 10.20 -3.93 -7.27
CA GLN A 72 10.06 -3.74 -8.71
C GLN A 72 9.21 -2.49 -9.03
N LEU A 73 8.03 -2.38 -8.42
CA LEU A 73 7.14 -1.23 -8.63
C LEU A 73 7.78 0.07 -8.15
N TYR A 74 8.52 0.04 -7.05
CA TYR A 74 9.27 1.20 -6.57
C TYR A 74 10.31 1.66 -7.60
N GLY A 75 11.09 0.74 -8.17
CA GLY A 75 12.05 1.04 -9.24
C GLY A 75 11.37 1.66 -10.47
N GLU A 76 10.32 1.01 -10.98
CA GLU A 76 9.55 1.51 -12.14
C GLU A 76 8.97 2.92 -11.85
N MET A 77 8.40 3.14 -10.67
CA MET A 77 7.84 4.44 -10.29
C MET A 77 8.92 5.52 -10.10
N LYS A 78 10.11 5.17 -9.60
CA LYS A 78 11.26 6.10 -9.52
C LYS A 78 11.74 6.53 -10.90
N GLU A 79 11.75 5.62 -11.86
CA GLU A 79 12.08 5.92 -13.26
C GLU A 79 11.01 6.81 -13.91
N PHE A 80 9.73 6.56 -13.64
CA PHE A 80 8.63 7.38 -14.15
C PHE A 80 8.54 8.76 -13.48
N PHE A 81 8.91 8.90 -12.22
CA PHE A 81 8.79 10.14 -11.46
C PHE A 81 10.09 10.55 -10.75
N PRO A 82 11.19 10.77 -11.49
CA PRO A 82 12.50 11.08 -10.92
C PRO A 82 12.52 12.41 -10.15
N GLU A 83 11.59 13.32 -10.46
CA GLU A 83 11.47 14.63 -9.84
C GLU A 83 10.53 14.67 -8.61
N ASN A 84 9.82 13.57 -8.34
CA ASN A 84 8.83 13.47 -7.27
C ASN A 84 9.31 12.55 -6.14
N ALA A 85 8.65 12.70 -4.98
CA ALA A 85 8.90 11.86 -3.82
C ALA A 85 8.21 10.49 -4.01
N VAL A 86 8.92 9.56 -4.64
CA VAL A 86 8.59 8.13 -4.63
C VAL A 86 9.28 7.50 -3.43
N GLU A 87 8.52 6.90 -2.52
CA GLU A 87 8.99 6.37 -1.23
C GLU A 87 8.69 4.86 -1.16
N TYR A 88 9.52 4.13 -0.43
CA TYR A 88 9.41 2.68 -0.27
C TYR A 88 9.08 2.32 1.18
N PHE A 89 7.99 1.58 1.40
CA PHE A 89 7.51 1.24 2.74
C PHE A 89 7.30 -0.27 2.87
N VAL A 90 8.23 -0.94 3.54
CA VAL A 90 8.16 -2.38 3.85
C VAL A 90 8.64 -2.63 5.27
N SER A 91 8.32 -3.82 5.80
CA SER A 91 8.90 -4.25 7.07
C SER A 91 10.43 -4.24 7.00
N TYR A 92 11.03 -3.55 7.98
CA TYR A 92 12.48 -3.49 8.19
C TYR A 92 13.05 -4.76 8.84
N TYR A 93 12.19 -5.72 9.21
CA TYR A 93 12.63 -7.04 9.66
C TYR A 93 12.95 -7.94 8.47
N ASP A 94 14.15 -8.52 8.46
CA ASP A 94 14.53 -9.61 7.56
C ASP A 94 13.97 -10.94 8.06
N TYR A 95 13.99 -11.13 9.37
CA TYR A 95 13.39 -12.26 10.05
C TYR A 95 12.60 -11.75 11.25
N TYR A 96 11.39 -12.28 11.43
CA TYR A 96 10.56 -11.96 12.57
C TYR A 96 9.79 -13.20 13.01
N GLN A 97 10.10 -13.66 14.21
CA GLN A 97 9.35 -14.66 14.94
C GLN A 97 8.57 -13.95 16.06
N PRO A 98 7.22 -13.95 16.00
CA PRO A 98 6.44 -13.43 17.10
C PRO A 98 6.56 -14.34 18.32
N GLU A 99 6.37 -13.75 19.49
CA GLU A 99 6.16 -14.51 20.71
C GLU A 99 4.85 -15.31 20.60
N ALA A 100 4.90 -16.59 20.94
CA ALA A 100 3.74 -17.46 20.86
C ALA A 100 3.77 -18.53 21.95
N TYR A 101 2.61 -18.89 22.48
CA TYR A 101 2.47 -20.05 23.34
C TYR A 101 1.68 -21.13 22.58
N VAL A 102 2.21 -22.35 22.55
CA VAL A 102 1.62 -23.51 21.87
C VAL A 102 1.05 -24.47 22.93
N PRO A 103 -0.28 -24.49 23.15
CA PRO A 103 -0.88 -25.24 24.26
C PRO A 103 -0.75 -26.76 24.14
N SER A 104 -0.74 -27.29 22.92
CA SER A 104 -0.68 -28.74 22.66
C SER A 104 0.64 -29.38 23.08
N SER A 105 1.72 -28.59 23.10
CA SER A 105 3.06 -29.03 23.48
C SER A 105 3.60 -28.31 24.71
N ASP A 106 2.76 -27.51 25.40
CA ASP A 106 3.15 -26.67 26.54
C ASP A 106 4.45 -25.90 26.26
N THR A 107 4.55 -25.35 25.05
CA THR A 107 5.79 -24.72 24.57
C THR A 107 5.60 -23.22 24.43
N PHE A 108 6.48 -22.47 25.08
CA PHE A 108 6.61 -21.03 24.87
C PHE A 108 7.71 -20.75 23.84
N ILE A 109 7.35 -20.03 22.79
CA ILE A 109 8.22 -19.58 21.71
C ILE A 109 8.53 -18.11 21.98
N GLU A 110 9.79 -17.84 22.32
CA GLU A 110 10.25 -16.46 22.53
C GLU A 110 10.29 -15.68 21.21
N LYS A 111 10.13 -14.36 21.35
CA LYS A 111 10.32 -13.42 20.24
C LYS A 111 11.78 -13.44 19.79
N ASP A 112 11.98 -13.60 18.50
CA ASP A 112 13.29 -13.45 17.86
C ASP A 112 13.13 -12.62 16.58
N ALA A 113 14.08 -11.73 16.30
CA ALA A 113 14.01 -10.88 15.13
C ALA A 113 15.39 -10.42 14.68
N SER A 114 15.58 -10.35 13.36
CA SER A 114 16.73 -9.72 12.71
C SER A 114 16.26 -8.51 11.91
N VAL A 115 16.98 -7.40 12.06
CA VAL A 115 16.68 -6.11 11.40
C VAL A 115 17.61 -5.91 10.22
N ASN A 116 17.05 -5.39 9.13
CA ASN A 116 17.80 -4.93 7.98
C ASN A 116 18.13 -3.44 8.13
N GLU A 117 19.39 -3.11 8.44
CA GLU A 117 19.84 -1.72 8.65
C GLU A 117 19.63 -0.83 7.41
N HIS A 118 19.68 -1.39 6.19
CA HIS A 118 19.47 -0.64 4.96
C HIS A 118 18.00 -0.23 4.77
N ILE A 119 17.06 -1.13 5.12
CA ILE A 119 15.63 -0.85 5.02
C ILE A 119 15.17 0.07 6.16
N GLU A 120 15.80 -0.02 7.34
CA GLU A 120 15.50 0.87 8.46
C GLU A 120 15.77 2.35 8.09
N ALA A 121 16.89 2.62 7.41
CA ALA A 121 17.20 3.97 6.92
C ALA A 121 16.12 4.49 5.96
N ASP A 122 15.76 3.72 4.94
CA ASP A 122 14.76 4.12 3.93
C ASP A 122 13.35 4.25 4.53
N ALA A 123 12.94 3.32 5.39
CA ALA A 123 11.65 3.36 6.06
C ALA A 123 11.56 4.54 7.03
N SER A 124 12.64 4.88 7.74
CA SER A 124 12.66 6.03 8.66
C SER A 124 12.50 7.35 7.93
N VAL A 125 13.10 7.49 6.73
CA VAL A 125 12.93 8.64 5.85
C VAL A 125 11.50 8.69 5.32
N GLY A 126 10.96 7.57 4.83
CA GLY A 126 9.59 7.47 4.34
C GLY A 126 8.53 7.85 5.38
N HIS A 127 8.68 7.39 6.63
CA HIS A 127 7.79 7.76 7.75
C HIS A 127 7.81 9.27 8.02
N GLN A 128 8.99 9.90 8.00
CA GLN A 128 9.12 11.35 8.22
C GLN A 128 8.54 12.16 7.05
N SER A 129 8.76 11.72 5.81
CA SER A 129 8.22 12.31 4.59
C SER A 129 6.68 12.24 4.56
N ALA A 130 6.11 11.06 4.80
CA ALA A 130 4.67 10.82 4.80
C ALA A 130 3.97 11.60 5.92
N ALA A 131 4.52 11.59 7.14
CA ALA A 131 3.99 12.37 8.27
C ALA A 131 4.06 13.88 7.99
N ARG A 132 5.09 14.37 7.30
CA ARG A 132 5.23 15.78 6.92
C ARG A 132 4.30 16.18 5.77
N ALA A 133 4.04 15.28 4.82
CA ALA A 133 3.07 15.48 3.75
C ALA A 133 1.63 15.53 4.28
N ALA A 134 1.27 14.61 5.18
CA ALA A 134 -0.04 14.58 5.85
C ALA A 134 -0.31 15.84 6.71
N ARG A 135 0.73 16.39 7.34
CA ARG A 135 0.63 17.67 8.09
C ARG A 135 0.43 18.90 7.20
N ARG A 136 0.80 18.83 5.91
CA ARG A 136 0.67 19.95 4.96
C ARG A 136 -0.67 19.96 4.21
N SER A 137 -1.40 18.86 4.15
CA SER A 137 -2.69 18.74 3.46
C SER A 137 -3.92 19.09 4.31
N GLY A 138 -3.74 19.57 5.55
CA GLY A 138 -4.83 20.20 6.33
C GLY A 138 -5.89 19.26 6.90
N GLY A 139 -5.73 17.93 6.78
CA GLY A 139 -6.60 16.93 7.42
C GLY A 139 -5.99 16.39 8.71
N GLY A 140 -6.05 17.17 9.80
CA GLY A 140 -5.53 16.74 11.09
C GLY A 140 -6.46 15.74 11.77
N VAL A 141 -6.25 14.45 11.55
CA VAL A 141 -6.65 13.42 12.52
C VAL A 141 -5.42 13.12 13.36
N SER A 142 -5.48 13.44 14.64
CA SER A 142 -4.40 13.17 15.60
C SER A 142 -4.23 11.65 15.71
N LEU A 143 -3.00 11.16 15.61
CA LEU A 143 -2.65 9.75 15.83
C LEU A 143 -3.02 9.26 17.25
N GLY A 144 -3.45 10.17 18.15
CA GLY A 144 -4.02 9.85 19.45
C GLY A 144 -5.45 9.28 19.44
N ASP A 145 -6.18 9.39 18.33
CA ASP A 145 -7.59 8.94 18.23
C ASP A 145 -7.75 7.49 17.77
N LEU A 146 -6.66 6.80 17.41
CA LEU A 146 -6.64 5.38 17.03
C LEU A 146 -6.18 4.47 18.16
N ARG A 147 -6.65 4.70 19.40
CA ARG A 147 -6.55 3.64 20.41
C ARG A 147 -7.54 2.54 20.04
N PRO A 148 -7.14 1.26 19.95
CA PRO A 148 -8.09 0.18 19.85
C PRO A 148 -9.01 0.26 21.08
N ARG A 149 -10.32 0.43 20.85
CA ARG A 149 -11.31 0.29 21.92
C ARG A 149 -11.13 -1.12 22.48
N ARG A 150 -10.93 -1.22 23.80
CA ARG A 150 -10.88 -2.52 24.47
C ARG A 150 -12.14 -3.30 24.08
N PRO A 151 -12.03 -4.55 23.60
CA PRO A 151 -13.21 -5.38 23.43
C PRO A 151 -13.89 -5.51 24.80
N GLY A 152 -15.19 -5.20 24.83
CA GLY A 152 -16.02 -5.44 26.01
C GLY A 152 -16.14 -6.94 26.28
N PRO A 153 -16.58 -7.34 27.49
CA PRO A 153 -16.80 -8.75 27.80
C PRO A 153 -17.79 -9.36 26.80
N VAL A 154 -17.38 -10.48 26.19
CA VAL A 154 -18.22 -11.25 25.26
C VAL A 154 -19.33 -11.90 26.07
N SER A 155 -20.59 -11.61 25.72
CA SER A 155 -21.76 -12.25 26.31
C SER A 155 -21.89 -13.68 25.81
N GLU A 156 -22.17 -14.61 26.72
CA GLU A 156 -22.14 -16.07 26.56
C GLU A 156 -23.27 -16.66 25.66
N ASN A 157 -23.86 -15.87 24.75
CA ASN A 157 -25.05 -16.28 23.98
C ASN A 157 -24.90 -16.25 22.44
N ASP A 158 -23.72 -15.97 21.87
CA ASP A 158 -23.51 -15.99 20.41
C ASP A 158 -22.95 -17.33 19.92
N VAL A 159 -23.60 -18.43 20.33
CA VAL A 159 -23.43 -19.76 19.71
C VAL A 159 -24.76 -20.18 19.10
N ALA A 160 -24.95 -19.91 17.80
CA ALA A 160 -25.73 -20.77 16.91
C ALA A 160 -25.74 -20.22 15.48
N SER A 161 -25.87 -21.16 14.53
CA SER A 161 -26.20 -21.02 13.11
C SER A 161 -25.17 -20.33 12.22
N ASP A 162 -24.24 -21.11 11.67
CA ASP A 162 -24.53 -21.68 10.35
C ASP A 162 -23.59 -22.85 10.04
N GLY A 163 -24.18 -24.04 9.96
CA GLY A 163 -23.53 -25.23 9.45
C GLY A 163 -23.53 -25.20 7.93
N ARG A 164 -22.37 -25.43 7.33
CA ARG A 164 -22.21 -26.11 6.03
C ARG A 164 -20.72 -26.25 5.74
N TYR A 165 -20.18 -27.44 5.98
CA TYR A 165 -19.17 -28.09 5.12
C TYR A 165 -19.11 -29.57 5.53
N ALA A 166 -19.76 -30.41 4.73
CA ALA A 166 -19.61 -31.85 4.70
C ALA A 166 -19.65 -32.25 3.22
N ASP A 167 -18.47 -32.37 2.63
CA ASP A 167 -17.95 -33.50 1.82
C ASP A 167 -16.62 -33.10 1.17
#